data_AF-A0A3P7JQQ9-F1
#
_entry.id   AF-A0A3P7JQQ9-F1
#
_cell.length_a   1.000
_cell.length_b   1.000
_cell.length_c   1.000
_cell.angle_alpha   90.00
_cell.angle_beta   90.00
_cell.angle_gamma   90.00
#
_symmetry.space_group_name_H-M   'P 1'
#
loop_
_entity.id
_entity.type
_entity.pdbx_description
1 polymer ?
#
loop_
_entity_poly.entity_id
_entity_poly.type
_entity_poly.pdbx_seq_one_letter_code
_entity_poly.pdbx_strand_id
1 'polypeptide(L)'
;MVSPFRVGSTVNARRLSVNDSFRDVENNIRRAVAKLNELWDQIHMSESARVSRVGVASEESMVAAVGTDIENGLNKIDRMRSQLKMEPWQNAKAPPGSIELLKSIESEMKKLKPLYDTRKREQDELLEQLTQLSFRLGVEEENIVRNEEDVSQSFFMNS
;
A
#
# COMPACT_ATOMS: atom_id res chain seq x y z
N MET A 1 -4.56 -15.70 -78.83
CA MET A 1 -5.68 -14.86 -78.35
C MET A 1 -5.64 -14.82 -76.84
N VAL A 2 -5.84 -13.64 -76.27
CA VAL A 2 -5.44 -13.19 -74.93
C VAL A 2 -6.43 -13.66 -73.86
N SER A 3 -5.92 -14.19 -72.74
CA SER A 3 -6.73 -14.47 -71.54
C SER A 3 -7.14 -13.17 -70.84
N PRO A 4 -8.32 -13.14 -70.19
CA PRO A 4 -8.52 -12.23 -69.08
C PRO A 4 -9.05 -13.00 -67.86
N PHE A 5 -8.13 -13.51 -67.04
CA PHE A 5 -8.45 -13.73 -65.63
C PHE A 5 -8.58 -12.35 -64.99
N ARG A 6 -9.81 -11.96 -64.64
CA ARG A 6 -10.08 -10.80 -63.76
C ARG A 6 -9.51 -11.15 -62.38
N VAL A 7 -8.36 -10.57 -62.06
CA VAL A 7 -7.83 -10.51 -60.70
C VAL A 7 -8.76 -9.60 -59.90
N GLY A 8 -9.79 -10.20 -59.29
CA GLY A 8 -10.51 -9.58 -58.19
C GLY A 8 -9.54 -9.40 -57.04
N SER A 9 -9.35 -8.15 -56.58
CA SER A 9 -8.44 -7.83 -55.50
C SER A 9 -8.76 -8.68 -54.26
N THR A 10 -7.89 -9.62 -53.93
CA THR A 10 -7.95 -10.33 -52.66
C THR A 10 -7.59 -9.32 -51.57
N VAL A 11 -8.61 -8.71 -50.95
CA VAL A 11 -8.43 -7.91 -49.74
C VAL A 11 -7.84 -8.85 -48.70
N ASN A 12 -6.60 -8.54 -48.33
CA ASN A 12 -5.73 -9.40 -47.52
C ASN A 12 -6.40 -9.61 -46.13
N ALA A 13 -6.86 -10.82 -45.81
CA ALA A 13 -7.65 -11.11 -44.61
C ALA A 13 -6.96 -10.69 -43.28
N ARG A 14 -5.63 -10.69 -43.26
CA ARG A 14 -4.82 -10.19 -42.14
C ARG A 14 -5.01 -8.67 -41.92
N ARG A 15 -5.22 -7.87 -42.97
CA ARG A 15 -5.48 -6.43 -42.86
C ARG A 15 -6.88 -6.11 -42.34
N LEU A 16 -7.87 -6.94 -42.67
CA LEU A 16 -9.23 -6.85 -42.09
C LEU A 16 -9.19 -7.19 -40.60
N SER A 17 -8.58 -8.33 -40.22
CA SER A 17 -8.46 -8.74 -38.81
C SER A 17 -7.72 -7.74 -37.92
N VAL A 18 -6.65 -7.11 -38.41
CA VAL A 18 -5.94 -6.05 -37.68
C VAL A 18 -6.79 -4.79 -37.57
N ASN A 19 -7.48 -4.37 -38.64
CA ASN A 19 -8.38 -3.21 -38.58
C ASN A 19 -9.58 -3.43 -37.65
N ASP A 20 -10.13 -4.64 -37.63
CA ASP A 20 -11.25 -5.00 -36.77
C ASP A 20 -10.80 -5.02 -35.30
N SER A 21 -9.63 -5.60 -35.01
CA SER A 21 -9.05 -5.55 -33.65
C SER A 21 -8.74 -4.12 -33.18
N PHE A 22 -8.28 -3.25 -34.08
CA PHE A 22 -8.02 -1.85 -33.77
C PHE A 22 -9.31 -1.08 -33.49
N ARG A 23 -10.35 -1.32 -34.30
CA ARG A 23 -11.69 -0.76 -34.07
C ARG A 23 -12.31 -1.24 -32.76
N ASP A 24 -12.10 -2.49 -32.39
CA ASP A 24 -12.59 -3.03 -31.12
C ASP A 24 -11.88 -2.38 -29.92
N VAL A 25 -10.56 -2.20 -30.00
CA VAL A 25 -9.79 -1.46 -28.99
C VAL A 25 -10.24 0.00 -28.91
N GLU A 26 -10.41 0.68 -30.04
CA GLU A 26 -10.89 2.07 -30.10
C GLU A 26 -12.29 2.21 -29.48
N ASN A 27 -13.20 1.31 -29.81
CA ASN A 27 -14.55 1.29 -29.25
C ASN A 27 -14.55 0.99 -27.74
N ASN A 28 -13.62 0.14 -27.27
CA ASN A 28 -13.47 -0.15 -25.85
C ASN A 28 -12.93 1.05 -25.08
N ILE A 29 -11.88 1.70 -25.61
CA ILE A 29 -11.33 2.95 -25.05
C ILE A 29 -12.41 4.02 -24.96
N ARG A 30 -13.18 4.24 -26.04
CA ARG A 30 -14.30 5.22 -26.03
C ARG A 30 -15.34 4.90 -24.95
N ARG A 31 -15.74 3.64 -24.82
CA ARG A 31 -16.69 3.21 -23.78
C ARG A 31 -16.12 3.40 -22.37
N ALA A 32 -14.85 3.07 -22.16
CA ALA A 32 -14.18 3.22 -20.87
C ALA A 32 -14.05 4.70 -20.47
N VAL A 33 -13.65 5.56 -21.41
CA VAL A 33 -13.56 7.02 -21.18
C VAL A 33 -14.93 7.63 -20.89
N ALA A 34 -15.98 7.23 -21.62
CA ALA A 34 -17.34 7.70 -21.35
C ALA A 34 -17.80 7.32 -19.93
N LYS A 35 -17.53 6.08 -19.50
CA LYS A 35 -17.87 5.62 -18.14
C LYS A 35 -17.06 6.34 -17.06
N LEU A 36 -15.77 6.61 -17.30
CA LEU A 36 -14.95 7.39 -16.38
C LEU A 36 -15.48 8.82 -16.21
N ASN A 37 -15.85 9.47 -17.32
CA ASN A 37 -16.45 10.81 -17.28
C ASN A 37 -17.76 10.82 -16.50
N GLU A 38 -18.64 9.83 -16.72
CA GLU A 38 -19.88 9.70 -15.94
C GLU A 38 -19.61 9.57 -14.43
N LEU A 39 -18.65 8.73 -14.04
CA LEU A 39 -18.26 8.57 -12.63
C LEU A 39 -17.66 9.85 -12.05
N TRP A 40 -16.87 10.59 -12.84
CA TRP A 40 -16.30 11.86 -12.41
C TRP A 40 -17.33 12.98 -12.33
N ASP A 41 -18.35 12.96 -13.19
CA ASP A 41 -19.50 13.86 -13.13
C ASP A 41 -20.33 13.62 -11.85
N GLN A 42 -20.52 12.36 -11.44
CA GLN A 42 -21.27 11.99 -10.22
C GLN A 42 -20.66 12.59 -8.94
N ILE A 43 -19.35 12.83 -8.92
CA ILE A 43 -18.65 13.43 -7.78
C ILE A 43 -18.22 14.87 -8.03
N HIS A 44 -18.77 15.52 -9.06
CA HIS A 44 -18.48 16.90 -9.45
C HIS A 44 -16.99 17.22 -9.58
N MET A 45 -16.22 16.29 -10.15
CA MET A 45 -14.77 16.46 -10.30
C MET A 45 -14.43 17.45 -11.41
N SER A 46 -13.54 18.40 -11.14
CA SER A 46 -13.05 19.39 -12.11
C SER A 46 -12.20 18.75 -13.20
N GLU A 47 -12.21 19.35 -14.40
CA GLU A 47 -11.44 18.87 -15.56
C GLU A 47 -9.93 18.76 -15.27
N SER A 48 -9.37 19.71 -14.50
CA SER A 48 -7.97 19.66 -14.07
C SER A 48 -7.62 18.42 -13.24
N ALA A 49 -8.56 17.95 -12.41
CA ALA A 49 -8.40 16.73 -11.62
C ALA A 49 -8.65 15.45 -12.44
N ARG A 50 -9.45 15.52 -13.51
CA ARG A 50 -9.62 14.42 -14.47
C ARG A 50 -8.35 14.21 -15.28
N VAL A 51 -7.80 15.29 -15.83
CA VAL A 51 -6.56 15.26 -16.63
C VAL A 51 -5.38 14.72 -15.82
N SER A 52 -5.26 15.10 -14.54
CA SER A 52 -4.19 14.56 -13.69
C SER A 52 -4.31 13.05 -13.46
N ARG A 53 -5.54 12.50 -13.41
CA ARG A 53 -5.82 11.07 -13.22
C ARG A 53 -5.61 10.21 -14.46
N VAL A 54 -5.78 10.77 -15.66
CA VAL A 54 -5.51 10.04 -16.92
C VAL A 54 -4.01 9.96 -17.21
N GLY A 55 -3.20 10.83 -16.61
CA GLY A 55 -1.75 10.87 -16.82
C GLY A 55 -1.00 9.73 -16.14
N VAL A 56 0.12 9.32 -16.76
CA VAL A 56 1.08 8.36 -16.19
C VAL A 56 1.63 8.83 -14.83
N ALA A 57 1.68 10.14 -14.59
CA ALA A 57 2.06 10.72 -13.31
C ALA A 57 1.17 10.28 -12.13
N SER A 58 -0.12 9.99 -12.38
CA SER A 58 -1.01 9.44 -11.35
C SER A 58 -0.63 8.00 -11.00
N GLU A 59 -0.19 7.21 -11.97
CA GLU A 59 0.26 5.83 -11.75
C GLU A 59 1.63 5.81 -11.07
N GLU A 60 2.55 6.68 -11.48
CA GLU A 60 3.85 6.86 -10.82
C GLU A 60 3.68 7.27 -9.35
N SER A 61 2.74 8.17 -9.08
CA SER A 61 2.36 8.57 -7.71
C SER A 61 1.78 7.38 -6.92
N MET A 62 0.93 6.56 -7.55
CA MET A 62 0.37 5.36 -6.92
C MET A 62 1.47 4.33 -6.58
N VAL A 63 2.42 4.10 -7.49
CA VAL A 63 3.55 3.19 -7.27
C VAL A 63 4.46 3.71 -6.15
N ALA A 64 4.74 5.02 -6.12
CA ALA A 64 5.50 5.63 -5.04
C ALA A 64 4.79 5.48 -3.68
N ALA A 65 3.48 5.70 -3.64
CA ALA A 65 2.67 5.51 -2.43
C ALA A 65 2.72 4.05 -1.94
N VAL A 66 2.57 3.07 -2.83
CA VAL A 66 2.71 1.65 -2.50
C VAL A 66 4.11 1.33 -1.96
N GLY A 67 5.16 1.94 -2.53
CA GLY A 67 6.52 1.82 -2.02
C GLY A 67 6.65 2.32 -0.57
N THR A 68 6.10 3.50 -0.28
CA THR A 68 6.09 4.05 1.09
C THR A 68 5.26 3.21 2.06
N ASP A 69 4.13 2.65 1.62
CA ASP A 69 3.28 1.80 2.46
C ASP A 69 3.97 0.48 2.81
N ILE A 70 4.73 -0.09 1.87
CA ILE A 70 5.56 -1.28 2.11
C ILE A 70 6.64 -0.97 3.16
N GLU A 71 7.38 0.13 3.01
CA GLU A 71 8.43 0.53 3.97
C GLU A 71 7.84 0.78 5.37
N ASN A 72 6.76 1.55 5.45
CA ASN A 72 6.06 1.81 6.70
C ASN A 72 5.52 0.53 7.34
N GLY A 73 4.97 -0.38 6.54
CA GLY A 73 4.47 -1.68 6.98
C GLY A 73 5.56 -2.57 7.55
N LEU A 74 6.73 -2.64 6.89
CA LEU A 74 7.90 -3.39 7.36
C LEU A 74 8.41 -2.84 8.69
N ASN A 75 8.63 -1.52 8.77
CA ASN A 75 9.07 -0.85 9.99
C ASN A 75 8.11 -1.10 11.17
N LYS A 76 6.80 -1.10 10.90
CA LYS A 76 5.78 -1.37 11.93
C LYS A 76 5.79 -2.82 12.39
N ILE A 77 5.93 -3.79 11.47
CA ILE A 77 6.07 -5.21 11.81
C ILE A 77 7.30 -5.44 12.68
N ASP A 78 8.44 -4.86 12.32
CA ASP A 78 9.69 -5.02 13.06
C ASP A 78 9.62 -4.41 14.46
N ARG A 79 9.00 -3.23 14.61
CA ARG A 79 8.73 -2.64 15.94
C ARG A 79 7.85 -3.54 16.80
N MET A 80 6.72 -4.01 16.26
CA MET A 80 5.79 -4.85 17.00
C MET A 80 6.42 -6.20 17.39
N ARG A 81 7.19 -6.82 16.49
CA ARG A 81 7.89 -8.07 16.77
C ARG A 81 9.02 -7.87 17.78
N SER A 82 9.76 -6.78 17.71
CA SER A 82 10.79 -6.43 18.70
C SER A 82 10.19 -6.24 20.10
N GLN A 83 9.05 -5.53 20.21
CA GLN A 83 8.33 -5.35 21.47
C GLN A 83 7.78 -6.67 22.03
N LEU A 84 7.37 -7.59 21.15
CA LEU A 84 6.93 -8.94 21.51
C LEU A 84 8.09 -9.92 21.73
N LYS A 85 9.36 -9.50 21.55
CA LYS A 85 10.57 -10.35 21.58
C LYS A 85 10.49 -11.54 20.60
N MET A 86 9.98 -11.29 19.40
CA MET A 86 9.87 -12.26 18.31
C MET A 86 10.95 -12.04 17.26
N GLU A 87 11.28 -13.09 16.51
CA GLU A 87 12.24 -13.03 15.39
C GLU A 87 11.79 -12.06 14.28
N PRO A 88 12.73 -11.33 13.66
CA PRO A 88 12.45 -10.42 12.54
C PRO A 88 11.67 -11.11 11.42
N TRP A 89 10.75 -10.38 10.79
CA TRP A 89 9.97 -10.95 9.70
C TRP A 89 10.78 -11.00 8.42
N GLN A 90 11.00 -12.20 7.90
CA GLN A 90 11.63 -12.38 6.59
C GLN A 90 10.57 -12.82 5.58
N ASN A 91 10.33 -12.01 4.56
CA ASN A 91 9.52 -12.42 3.43
C ASN A 91 10.37 -13.20 2.43
N ALA A 92 10.22 -14.52 2.41
CA ALA A 92 10.94 -15.40 1.48
C ALA A 92 10.25 -15.56 0.11
N LYS A 93 9.05 -15.00 -0.09
CA LYS A 93 8.18 -15.38 -1.22
C LYS A 93 7.78 -14.26 -2.17
N ALA A 94 7.73 -13.00 -1.72
CA ALA A 94 7.26 -11.90 -2.58
C ALA A 94 8.43 -11.05 -3.12
N PRO A 95 8.41 -10.67 -4.42
CA PRO A 95 9.36 -9.71 -4.98
C PRO A 95 9.28 -8.34 -4.28
N PRO A 96 10.39 -7.60 -4.15
CA PRO A 96 10.40 -6.27 -3.56
C PRO A 96 9.51 -5.31 -4.38
N GLY A 97 8.72 -4.49 -3.68
CA GLY A 97 7.81 -3.52 -4.31
C GLY A 97 6.54 -4.10 -4.93
N SER A 98 6.29 -5.41 -4.80
CA SER A 98 5.08 -6.03 -5.34
C SER A 98 3.85 -5.79 -4.45
N ILE A 99 2.66 -5.75 -5.07
CA ILE A 99 1.38 -5.71 -4.35
C ILE A 99 1.21 -6.98 -3.48
N GLU A 100 1.83 -8.09 -3.88
CA GLU A 100 1.86 -9.33 -3.07
C GLU A 100 2.63 -9.15 -1.75
N LEU A 101 3.73 -8.38 -1.77
CA LEU A 101 4.44 -7.99 -0.56
C LEU A 101 3.53 -7.16 0.36
N LEU A 102 2.80 -6.18 -0.17
CA LEU A 102 1.86 -5.39 0.62
C LEU A 102 0.77 -6.26 1.28
N LYS A 103 0.17 -7.19 0.52
CA LYS A 103 -0.83 -8.13 1.07
C LYS A 103 -0.25 -9.04 2.15
N SER A 104 0.99 -9.50 1.98
CA SER A 104 1.67 -10.31 2.99
C SER A 104 1.95 -9.52 4.27
N ILE A 105 2.38 -8.25 4.15
CA ILE A 105 2.55 -7.32 5.27
C ILE A 105 1.22 -7.12 6.01
N GLU A 106 0.14 -6.82 5.29
CA GLU A 106 -1.19 -6.64 5.90
C GLU A 106 -1.65 -7.89 6.65
N SER A 107 -1.41 -9.07 6.08
CA SER A 107 -1.76 -10.34 6.72
C SER A 107 -0.98 -10.57 8.02
N GLU A 108 0.30 -10.22 8.05
CA GLU A 108 1.13 -10.33 9.25
C GLU A 108 0.76 -9.29 10.30
N MET A 109 0.48 -8.04 9.89
CA MET A 109 -0.04 -7.03 10.80
C MET A 109 -1.36 -7.47 11.43
N LYS A 110 -2.25 -8.12 10.67
CA LYS A 110 -3.52 -8.64 11.20
C LYS A 110 -3.32 -9.72 12.27
N LYS A 111 -2.24 -10.49 12.20
CA LYS A 111 -1.87 -11.49 13.23
C LYS A 111 -1.18 -10.84 14.43
N LEU A 112 -0.30 -9.88 14.21
CA LEU A 112 0.48 -9.22 15.26
C LEU A 112 -0.37 -8.27 16.11
N LYS A 113 -1.33 -7.58 15.51
CA LYS A 113 -2.21 -6.62 16.19
C LYS A 113 -2.91 -7.20 17.45
N PRO A 114 -3.63 -8.34 17.38
CA PRO A 114 -4.27 -8.88 18.58
C PRO A 114 -3.28 -9.34 19.67
N LEU A 115 -2.09 -9.82 19.28
CA LEU A 115 -1.04 -10.21 20.23
C LEU A 115 -0.46 -8.98 20.93
N TYR A 116 -0.20 -7.93 20.17
CA TYR A 116 0.27 -6.65 20.69
C TYR A 116 -0.76 -6.00 21.61
N ASP A 117 -2.03 -5.97 21.21
CA ASP A 117 -3.11 -5.37 22.01
C ASP A 117 -3.33 -6.14 23.32
N THR A 118 -3.19 -7.48 23.30
CA THR A 118 -3.25 -8.30 24.52
C THR A 118 -2.07 -8.00 25.44
N ARG A 119 -0.85 -7.99 24.92
CA ARG A 119 0.37 -7.65 25.68
C ARG A 119 0.29 -6.25 26.29
N LYS A 120 -0.23 -5.28 25.53
CA LYS A 120 -0.42 -3.92 26.01
C LYS A 120 -1.43 -3.87 27.15
N ARG A 121 -2.55 -4.57 27.02
CA ARG A 121 -3.55 -4.67 28.10
C ARG A 121 -2.96 -5.27 29.37
N GLU A 122 -2.17 -6.33 29.25
CA GLU A 122 -1.45 -6.92 30.40
C GLU A 122 -0.48 -5.93 31.04
N GLN A 123 0.24 -5.13 30.25
CA GLN A 123 1.11 -4.07 30.77
C GLN A 123 0.33 -2.98 31.50
N ASP A 124 -0.80 -2.53 30.94
CA ASP A 124 -1.65 -1.52 31.55
C ASP A 124 -2.23 -2.02 32.88
N GLU A 125 -2.68 -3.27 32.95
CA GLU A 125 -3.16 -3.91 34.18
C GLU A 125 -2.06 -4.02 35.25
N LEU A 126 -0.83 -4.37 34.85
CA LEU A 126 0.31 -4.42 35.77
C LEU A 126 0.71 -3.04 36.28
N LEU A 127 0.67 -2.01 35.44
CA LEU A 127 0.89 -0.62 35.85
C LEU A 127 -0.19 -0.15 36.82
N GLU A 128 -1.45 -0.51 36.58
CA GLU A 128 -2.54 -0.20 37.51
C GLU A 128 -2.33 -0.89 38.87
N GLN A 129 -1.93 -2.17 38.88
CA GLN A 129 -1.60 -2.86 40.13
C GLN A 129 -0.40 -2.22 40.84
N LEU A 130 0.63 -1.81 40.09
CA LEU A 130 1.82 -1.19 40.64
C LEU A 130 1.51 0.18 41.26
N THR A 131 0.72 1.01 40.58
CA THR A 131 0.28 2.31 41.11
C THR A 131 -0.56 2.13 42.37
N GLN A 132 -1.49 1.16 42.39
CA GLN A 132 -2.28 0.82 43.59
C GLN A 132 -1.40 0.35 44.76
N LEU A 133 -0.37 -0.45 44.49
CA LEU A 133 0.58 -0.91 45.51
C LEU A 133 1.46 0.25 46.01
N SER A 134 1.96 1.10 45.11
CA SER A 134 2.77 2.28 45.45
C SER A 134 1.98 3.24 46.35
N PHE A 135 0.72 3.50 46.00
CA PHE A 135 -0.19 4.30 46.82
C PHE A 135 -0.38 3.71 48.23
N ARG A 136 -0.61 2.39 48.34
CA ARG A 136 -0.77 1.71 49.64
C ARG A 136 0.49 1.72 50.49
N LEU A 137 1.66 1.67 49.86
CA LEU A 137 2.95 1.68 50.53
C LEU A 137 3.43 3.10 50.89
N GLY A 138 2.69 4.15 50.49
CA GLY A 138 3.09 5.54 50.70
C GLY A 138 4.35 5.92 49.93
N VAL A 139 4.68 5.19 48.87
CA VAL A 139 5.78 5.50 47.97
C VAL A 139 5.21 6.42 46.90
N GLU A 140 5.45 7.72 47.03
CA GLU A 140 5.16 8.67 45.95
C GLU A 140 6.11 8.36 44.78
N GLU A 141 5.55 8.14 43.59
CA GLU A 141 6.26 7.74 42.38
C GLU A 141 7.18 8.86 41.87
N GLU A 142 8.35 9.05 42.48
CA GLU A 142 9.33 10.05 42.03
C GLU A 142 10.13 9.61 40.77
N ASN A 143 9.84 8.44 40.16
CA ASN A 143 10.76 7.84 39.17
C ASN A 143 10.18 7.25 37.88
N ILE A 144 8.91 7.47 37.52
CA ILE A 144 8.36 6.84 36.30
C ILE A 144 8.50 7.73 35.04
N VAL A 145 8.73 9.05 35.17
CA VAL A 145 8.76 9.98 34.01
C VAL A 145 10.14 10.12 33.35
N ARG A 146 11.24 9.65 33.96
CA ARG A 146 12.59 9.95 33.46
C ARG A 146 13.09 9.16 32.25
N ASN A 147 12.41 8.08 31.83
CA ASN A 147 12.95 7.20 30.78
C ASN A 147 12.47 7.49 29.35
N GLU A 148 11.60 8.47 29.11
CA GLU A 148 11.26 8.87 27.72
C GLU A 148 12.14 10.00 27.17
N GLU A 149 12.84 10.77 28.01
CA GLU A 149 13.70 11.87 27.54
C GLU A 149 15.16 11.45 27.24
N ASP A 150 15.66 10.37 27.84
CA ASP A 150 17.08 9.97 27.68
C ASP A 150 17.41 9.22 26.36
N VAL A 151 16.40 8.72 25.63
CA VAL A 151 16.64 8.15 24.30
C VAL A 151 16.85 9.24 23.24
N SER A 152 16.36 10.46 23.48
CA SER A 152 16.51 11.57 22.53
C SER A 152 17.86 12.30 22.63
N GLN A 153 18.61 12.15 23.74
CA GLN A 153 19.91 12.82 23.90
C GLN A 153 21.11 11.96 23.49
N SER A 154 21.00 10.64 23.41
CA SER A 154 22.13 9.78 23.02
C SER A 154 22.43 9.75 21.51
N PHE A 155 21.53 10.24 20.66
CA PHE A 155 21.73 10.27 19.20
C PHE A 155 22.45 11.52 18.66
N PHE A 156 22.77 12.50 19.51
CA PHE A 156 23.46 13.73 19.11
C PHE A 156 24.96 13.79 19.43
N MET A 157 25.58 12.71 19.93
CA MET A 157 27.00 12.70 20.30
C MET A 157 27.81 11.55 19.67
N ASN A 158 27.59 11.27 18.39
CA ASN A 158 28.61 10.62 17.56
C ASN A 158 28.65 11.32 16.19
N SER A 159 29.28 12.49 16.18
CA SER A 159 29.95 13.05 14.99
C SER A 159 31.41 12.63 15.00
#